data_AF-A0AAP2UKH7-F1
#
_entry.id   AF-A0AAP2UKH7-F1
#
_cell.length_a   1.000
_cell.length_b   1.000
_cell.length_c   1.000
_cell.angle_alpha   90.00
_cell.angle_beta   90.00
_cell.angle_gamma   90.00
#
_symmetry.space_group_name_H-M   'P 1'
#
loop_
_entity.id
_entity.type
_entity.pdbx_description
1 polymer ?
#
loop_
_entity_poly.entity_id
_entity_poly.type
_entity_poly.pdbx_seq_one_letter_code
_entity_poly.pdbx_strand_id
1 'polypeptide(L)'
;MKRRDLIRQKNKLAKTGGFRYIRYAKYACVAMVVLFLVYVGGLSNLSGKSYEDLISKSPIVITGFMICTANLYVWYVLKHFLKDLAVPQHVESIRVNLLLMTIGQFILMNFISAVLMMLSLRKYFQWNTFSVKNALKEIRKEGQLSVLIVTALVLILFISLVFGIYFSIR
;
A
#
# COMPACT_ATOMS: atom_id res chain seq x y z
N MET A 1 17.16 -3.86 -20.60
CA MET A 1 16.36 -2.67 -20.97
C MET A 1 17.25 -1.71 -21.77
N LYS A 2 16.80 -1.15 -22.91
CA LYS A 2 17.66 -0.29 -23.74
C LYS A 2 17.82 1.09 -23.08
N ARG A 3 18.96 1.77 -23.29
CA ARG A 3 19.27 3.10 -22.69
C ARG A 3 18.19 4.16 -22.93
N ARG A 4 17.51 4.11 -24.08
CA ARG A 4 16.38 5.01 -24.42
C ARG A 4 15.16 4.79 -23.53
N ASP A 5 14.87 3.55 -23.16
CA ASP A 5 13.71 3.22 -22.31
C ASP A 5 13.93 3.72 -20.88
N LEU A 6 15.16 3.64 -20.37
CA LEU A 6 15.53 4.19 -19.06
C LEU A 6 15.37 5.72 -19.01
N ILE A 7 15.76 6.42 -20.08
CA ILE A 7 15.58 7.87 -20.19
C ILE A 7 14.08 8.20 -20.22
N ARG A 8 13.29 7.45 -20.99
CA ARG A 8 11.83 7.62 -21.05
C ARG A 8 11.16 7.39 -19.69
N GLN A 9 11.57 6.37 -18.93
CA GLN A 9 11.06 6.11 -17.58
C GLN A 9 11.49 7.22 -16.60
N LYS A 10 12.74 7.67 -16.67
CA LYS A 10 13.25 8.78 -15.86
C LYS A 10 12.48 10.09 -16.12
N ASN A 11 12.12 10.39 -17.36
CA ASN A 11 11.37 11.60 -17.72
C ASN A 11 9.95 11.61 -17.14
N LYS A 12 9.41 10.47 -16.74
CA LYS A 12 8.10 10.37 -16.05
C LYS A 12 8.17 10.72 -14.56
N LEU A 13 9.39 10.86 -14.02
CA LEU A 13 9.62 11.30 -12.65
C LEU A 13 9.83 12.81 -12.61
N ALA A 14 9.10 13.49 -11.74
CA ALA A 14 9.28 14.92 -11.48
C ALA A 14 10.56 15.20 -10.66
N LYS A 15 10.94 14.25 -9.81
CA LYS A 15 12.18 14.31 -9.02
C LYS A 15 12.80 12.93 -8.91
N THR A 16 14.09 12.83 -9.21
CA THR A 16 14.86 11.60 -9.06
C THR A 16 15.64 11.61 -7.75
N GLY A 17 15.64 10.47 -7.05
CA GLY A 17 16.40 10.28 -5.82
C GLY A 17 15.67 10.71 -4.54
N GLY A 18 16.11 10.12 -3.43
CA GLY A 18 15.57 10.38 -2.10
C GLY A 18 14.28 9.63 -1.77
N PHE A 19 13.25 9.67 -2.61
CA PHE A 19 11.94 8.98 -2.44
C PHE A 19 11.45 8.92 -0.97
N ARG A 20 11.66 10.00 -0.20
CA ARG A 20 11.52 10.00 1.26
C ARG A 20 10.09 9.66 1.71
N TYR A 21 9.07 10.20 1.04
CA TYR A 21 7.67 9.92 1.36
C TYR A 21 7.27 8.46 1.10
N ILE A 22 7.86 7.79 0.10
CA ILE A 22 7.63 6.35 -0.12
C ILE A 22 8.27 5.54 1.02
N ARG A 23 9.47 5.93 1.48
CA ARG A 23 10.09 5.32 2.66
C ARG A 23 9.28 5.56 3.92
N TYR A 24 8.76 6.77 4.12
CA TYR A 24 7.94 7.12 5.28
C TYR A 24 6.62 6.34 5.26
N ALA A 25 5.94 6.24 4.11
CA ALA A 25 4.75 5.41 3.96
C ALA A 25 5.05 3.94 4.32
N LYS A 26 6.17 3.40 3.82
CA LYS A 26 6.64 2.06 4.17
C LYS A 26 6.84 1.91 5.68
N TYR A 27 7.48 2.87 6.36
CA TYR A 27 7.66 2.81 7.81
C TYR A 27 6.37 2.98 8.60
N ALA A 28 5.45 3.83 8.13
CA ALA A 28 4.13 4.00 8.73
C ALA A 28 3.32 2.69 8.71
N CYS A 29 3.38 1.93 7.60
CA CYS A 29 2.75 0.62 7.53
C CYS A 29 3.26 -0.35 8.61
N VAL A 30 4.57 -0.39 8.88
CA VAL A 30 5.14 -1.25 9.93
C VAL A 30 4.82 -0.72 11.32
N ALA A 31 4.89 0.60 11.51
CA ALA A 31 4.56 1.23 12.79
C ALA A 31 3.13 0.90 13.23
N MET A 32 2.17 0.91 12.31
CA MET A 32 0.78 0.51 12.60
C MET A 32 0.68 -0.94 13.09
N VAL A 33 1.45 -1.86 12.50
CA VAL A 33 1.48 -3.27 12.92
C VAL A 33 2.05 -3.39 14.33
N VAL A 34 3.14 -2.69 14.63
CA VAL A 34 3.76 -2.69 15.97
C VAL A 34 2.79 -2.13 17.00
N LEU A 35 2.14 -1.00 16.71
CA LEU A 35 1.14 -0.39 17.60
C LEU A 35 -0.05 -1.32 17.86
N PHE A 36 -0.52 -2.04 16.85
CA PHE A 36 -1.57 -3.04 17.01
C PHE A 36 -1.13 -4.19 17.92
N LEU A 37 0.08 -4.73 17.75
CA LEU A 37 0.60 -5.80 18.62
C LEU A 37 0.71 -5.34 20.07
N VAL A 38 1.19 -4.11 20.31
CA VAL A 38 1.24 -3.50 21.65
C VAL A 38 -0.17 -3.35 22.23
N TYR A 39 -1.13 -2.89 21.42
CA TYR A 39 -2.52 -2.74 21.83
C TYR A 39 -3.14 -4.09 22.25
N VAL A 40 -3.02 -5.12 21.43
CA VAL A 40 -3.59 -6.44 21.73
C VAL A 40 -2.89 -7.10 22.91
N GLY A 41 -1.56 -6.99 23.02
CA GLY A 41 -0.80 -7.48 24.16
C GLY A 41 -1.19 -6.79 25.47
N GLY A 42 -1.35 -5.46 25.43
CA GLY A 42 -1.86 -4.69 26.57
C GLY A 42 -3.28 -5.10 26.97
N LEU A 43 -4.17 -5.25 25.99
CA LEU A 43 -5.55 -5.67 26.23
C LEU A 43 -5.64 -7.08 26.82
N SER A 44 -4.78 -8.00 26.36
CA SER A 44 -4.67 -9.37 26.87
C SER A 44 -4.24 -9.38 28.34
N ASN A 45 -3.19 -8.64 28.68
CA ASN A 45 -2.70 -8.53 30.06
C ASN A 45 -3.74 -7.88 30.99
N LEU A 46 -4.41 -6.82 30.56
CA LEU A 46 -5.39 -6.10 31.39
C LEU A 46 -6.70 -6.89 31.57
N SER A 47 -7.15 -7.62 30.54
CA SER A 47 -8.42 -8.33 30.57
C SER A 47 -8.31 -9.77 31.08
N GLY A 48 -7.09 -10.27 31.30
CA GLY A 48 -6.84 -11.69 31.62
C GLY A 48 -7.27 -12.66 30.51
N LYS A 49 -7.50 -12.17 29.28
CA LYS A 49 -7.97 -12.97 28.15
C LYS A 49 -6.81 -13.38 27.27
N SER A 50 -6.86 -14.60 26.74
CA SER A 50 -5.90 -15.08 25.76
C SER A 50 -5.97 -14.25 24.47
N TYR A 51 -4.87 -14.23 23.70
CA TYR A 51 -4.84 -13.63 22.37
C TYR A 51 -5.88 -14.26 21.42
N GLU A 52 -6.05 -15.58 21.52
CA GLU A 52 -7.02 -16.34 20.71
C GLU A 52 -8.46 -15.92 21.01
N ASP A 53 -8.80 -15.70 22.28
CA ASP A 53 -10.11 -15.17 22.67
C ASP A 53 -10.34 -13.76 22.13
N LEU A 54 -9.32 -12.91 22.17
CA LEU A 54 -9.44 -11.52 21.68
C LEU A 54 -9.64 -11.48 20.17
N ILE A 55 -8.90 -12.30 19.41
CA ILE A 55 -9.06 -12.39 17.95
C ILE A 55 -10.35 -13.10 17.54
N SER A 56 -10.89 -14.03 18.33
CA SER A 56 -12.13 -14.71 17.93
C SER A 56 -13.39 -13.92 18.29
N LYS A 57 -13.36 -13.13 19.36
CA LYS A 57 -14.58 -12.54 19.95
C LYS A 57 -14.66 -11.02 19.90
N SER A 58 -13.55 -10.31 19.62
CA SER A 58 -13.57 -8.86 19.54
C SER A 58 -13.50 -8.39 18.09
N PRO A 59 -14.61 -7.88 17.53
CA PRO A 59 -14.61 -7.31 16.19
C PRO A 59 -13.57 -6.23 15.93
N ILE A 60 -13.26 -5.42 16.95
CA ILE A 60 -12.27 -4.36 16.85
C ILE A 60 -10.88 -4.97 16.66
N VAL A 61 -10.56 -6.02 17.41
CA VAL A 61 -9.28 -6.74 17.29
C VAL A 61 -9.19 -7.46 15.95
N ILE A 62 -10.26 -8.11 15.49
CA ILE A 62 -10.31 -8.76 14.17
C ILE A 62 -10.08 -7.74 13.05
N THR A 63 -10.81 -6.63 13.09
CA THR A 63 -10.68 -5.55 12.11
C THR A 63 -9.27 -4.97 12.10
N GLY A 64 -8.71 -4.70 13.29
CA GLY A 64 -7.33 -4.24 13.44
C GLY A 64 -6.32 -5.23 12.85
N PHE A 65 -6.52 -6.53 13.07
CA PHE A 65 -5.67 -7.59 12.51
C PHE A 65 -5.72 -7.60 10.98
N MET A 66 -6.91 -7.49 10.38
CA MET A 66 -7.08 -7.43 8.93
C MET A 66 -6.41 -6.20 8.32
N ILE A 67 -6.61 -5.03 8.91
CA ILE A 67 -5.96 -3.77 8.48
C ILE A 67 -4.44 -3.89 8.59
N CYS A 68 -3.92 -4.49 9.67
CA CYS A 68 -2.49 -4.72 9.84
C CYS A 68 -1.90 -5.68 8.80
N THR A 69 -2.65 -6.73 8.45
CA THR A 69 -2.24 -7.67 7.40
C THR A 69 -2.18 -6.98 6.03
N ALA A 70 -3.17 -6.15 5.70
CA ALA A 70 -3.13 -5.31 4.50
C ALA A 70 -1.94 -4.34 4.52
N ASN A 71 -1.59 -3.76 5.68
CA ASN A 71 -0.43 -2.89 5.83
C ASN A 71 0.90 -3.62 5.61
N LEU A 72 1.04 -4.87 6.04
CA LEU A 72 2.23 -5.69 5.75
C LEU A 72 2.38 -5.95 4.24
N TYR A 73 1.27 -6.22 3.55
CA TYR A 73 1.27 -6.35 2.10
C TYR A 73 1.73 -5.06 1.41
N VAL A 74 1.16 -3.93 1.81
CA VAL A 74 1.53 -2.61 1.26
C VAL A 74 2.99 -2.27 1.56
N TRP A 75 3.49 -2.57 2.76
CA TRP A 75 4.92 -2.44 3.08
C TRP A 75 5.80 -3.24 2.13
N TYR A 76 5.42 -4.49 1.84
CA TYR A 76 6.16 -5.36 0.93
C TYR A 76 6.21 -4.79 -0.50
N VAL A 77 5.08 -4.30 -1.01
CA VAL A 77 5.00 -3.66 -2.33
C VAL A 77 5.85 -2.37 -2.38
N LEU A 78 5.74 -1.50 -1.37
CA LEU A 78 6.54 -0.27 -1.30
C LEU A 78 8.05 -0.55 -1.20
N LYS A 79 8.44 -1.63 -0.53
CA LYS A 79 9.85 -2.07 -0.47
C LYS A 79 10.38 -2.42 -1.85
N HIS A 80 9.60 -3.11 -2.69
CA HIS A 80 9.96 -3.40 -4.08
C HIS A 80 9.98 -2.14 -4.93
N PHE A 81 9.01 -1.24 -4.78
CA PHE A 81 8.98 0.02 -5.53
C PHE A 81 10.21 0.88 -5.27
N LEU A 82 10.72 0.91 -4.04
CA LEU A 82 11.95 1.64 -3.74
C LEU A 82 13.18 1.06 -4.45
N LYS A 83 13.22 -0.25 -4.70
CA LYS A 83 14.29 -0.89 -5.48
C LYS A 83 14.16 -0.54 -6.97
N ASP A 84 12.95 -0.64 -7.50
CA ASP A 84 12.66 -0.36 -8.92
C ASP A 84 12.81 1.14 -9.25
N LEU A 85 12.56 2.03 -8.30
CA LEU A 85 12.80 3.46 -8.45
C LEU A 85 14.28 3.85 -8.31
N ALA A 86 15.11 3.04 -7.65
CA ALA A 86 16.55 3.28 -7.56
C ALA A 86 17.24 3.09 -8.92
N VAL A 87 16.75 2.14 -9.72
CA VAL A 87 17.12 1.95 -11.12
C VAL A 87 15.86 2.21 -11.95
N PRO A 88 15.51 3.47 -12.29
CA PRO A 88 14.15 3.91 -12.69
C PRO A 88 13.51 3.02 -13.76
N GLN A 89 12.87 1.96 -13.28
CA GLN A 89 12.23 0.89 -14.02
C GLN A 89 10.77 0.88 -13.60
N HIS A 90 9.89 0.52 -14.53
CA HIS A 90 8.47 0.31 -14.25
C HIS A 90 7.74 1.50 -13.61
N VAL A 91 8.12 2.73 -13.94
CA VAL A 91 7.62 3.95 -13.27
C VAL A 91 6.10 4.09 -13.39
N GLU A 92 5.50 3.72 -14.53
CA GLU A 92 4.03 3.74 -14.69
C GLU A 92 3.34 2.66 -13.85
N SER A 93 3.91 1.45 -13.77
CA SER A 93 3.39 0.40 -12.89
C SER A 93 3.38 0.86 -11.43
N ILE A 94 4.49 1.45 -10.99
CA ILE A 94 4.65 1.98 -9.63
C ILE A 94 3.62 3.09 -9.39
N ARG A 95 3.47 4.03 -10.33
CA ARG A 95 2.50 5.13 -10.21
C ARG A 95 1.07 4.62 -10.06
N VAL A 96 0.63 3.71 -10.93
CA VAL A 96 -0.75 3.18 -10.92
C VAL A 96 -1.00 2.32 -9.69
N ASN A 97 -0.04 1.47 -9.29
CA ASN A 97 -0.17 0.71 -8.05
C ASN A 97 -0.19 1.59 -6.82
N LEU A 98 0.62 2.65 -6.78
CA LEU A 98 0.67 3.58 -5.65
C LEU A 98 -0.64 4.37 -5.54
N LEU A 99 -1.27 4.74 -6.66
CA LEU A 99 -2.64 5.29 -6.67
C LEU A 99 -3.64 4.30 -6.05
N LEU A 100 -3.63 3.06 -6.53
CA LEU A 100 -4.51 2.01 -6.05
C LEU A 100 -4.34 1.75 -4.54
N MET A 101 -3.09 1.64 -4.08
CA MET A 101 -2.78 1.50 -2.66
C MET A 101 -3.20 2.72 -1.85
N THR A 102 -3.05 3.94 -2.38
CA THR A 102 -3.52 5.16 -1.69
C THR A 102 -5.01 5.11 -1.42
N ILE A 103 -5.80 4.72 -2.44
CA ILE A 103 -7.26 4.58 -2.32
C ILE A 103 -7.60 3.46 -1.33
N GLY A 104 -6.97 2.29 -1.47
CA GLY A 104 -7.22 1.16 -0.57
C GLY A 104 -6.87 1.47 0.90
N GLN A 105 -5.75 2.15 1.14
CA GLN A 105 -5.34 2.56 2.48
C GLN A 105 -6.27 3.62 3.07
N PHE A 106 -6.81 4.53 2.26
CA PHE A 106 -7.81 5.49 2.70
C PHE A 106 -9.11 4.79 3.13
N ILE A 107 -9.58 3.82 2.33
CA ILE A 107 -10.79 3.04 2.65
C ILE A 107 -10.59 2.20 3.92
N LEU A 108 -9.39 1.62 4.11
CA LEU A 108 -9.01 0.88 5.31
C LEU A 108 -8.66 1.80 6.51
N MET A 109 -9.00 3.09 6.44
CA MET A 109 -8.79 4.09 7.51
C MET A 109 -7.31 4.28 7.92
N ASN A 110 -6.35 3.86 7.10
CA ASN A 110 -4.93 4.12 7.32
C ASN A 110 -4.51 5.46 6.71
N PHE A 111 -4.99 6.55 7.32
CA PHE A 111 -4.83 7.91 6.80
C PHE A 111 -3.36 8.35 6.73
N ILE A 112 -2.52 7.96 7.70
CA ILE A 112 -1.11 8.35 7.72
C ILE A 112 -0.40 7.80 6.47
N SER A 113 -0.59 6.52 6.18
CA SER A 113 -0.05 5.86 5.00
C SER A 113 -0.60 6.47 3.71
N ALA A 114 -1.92 6.67 3.62
CA ALA A 114 -2.58 7.25 2.46
C ALA A 114 -2.08 8.68 2.15
N VAL A 115 -1.95 9.54 3.16
CA VAL A 115 -1.42 10.90 2.99
C VAL A 115 0.03 10.89 2.50
N LEU A 116 0.88 10.04 3.09
CA LEU A 116 2.28 9.91 2.66
C LEU A 116 2.40 9.40 1.22
N MET A 117 1.55 8.44 0.82
CA MET A 117 1.49 7.97 -0.56
C MET A 117 0.97 9.05 -1.52
N MET A 118 -0.06 9.80 -1.14
CA MET A 118 -0.56 10.92 -1.92
C MET A 118 0.50 12.02 -2.13
N LEU A 119 1.25 12.37 -1.07
CA LEU A 119 2.37 13.30 -1.17
C LEU A 119 3.47 12.77 -2.10
N SER A 120 3.73 11.45 -2.06
CA SER A 120 4.71 10.83 -2.93
C SER A 120 4.29 10.85 -4.40
N LEU A 121 3.00 10.60 -4.68
CA LEU A 121 2.39 10.68 -6.01
C LEU A 121 2.50 12.09 -6.59
N ARG A 122 2.19 13.12 -5.80
CA ARG A 122 2.29 14.51 -6.21
C ARG A 122 3.73 14.97 -6.44
N LYS A 123 4.67 14.55 -5.58
CA LYS A 123 6.04 15.09 -5.58
C LYS A 123 7.00 14.38 -6.53
N TYR A 124 6.81 13.09 -6.77
CA TYR A 124 7.78 12.28 -7.53
C TYR A 124 7.35 11.97 -8.95
N PHE A 125 6.06 12.06 -9.29
CA PHE A 125 5.56 11.67 -10.62
C PHE A 125 5.04 12.86 -11.40
N GLN A 126 5.33 12.88 -12.71
CA GLN A 126 4.75 13.86 -13.62
C GLN A 126 3.34 13.43 -14.05
N TRP A 127 2.37 14.35 -13.92
CA TRP A 127 0.96 14.10 -14.26
C TRP A 127 0.55 14.62 -15.62
N ASN A 128 1.29 15.58 -16.17
CA ASN A 128 0.97 16.24 -17.44
C ASN A 128 0.93 15.27 -18.64
N THR A 129 1.65 14.16 -18.55
CA THR A 129 1.71 13.13 -19.60
C THR A 129 0.93 11.86 -19.24
N PHE A 130 0.17 11.86 -18.14
CA PHE A 130 -0.49 10.66 -17.65
C PHE A 130 -1.78 10.38 -18.43
N SER A 131 -1.93 9.15 -18.90
CA SER A 131 -3.17 8.63 -19.48
C SER A 131 -3.37 7.20 -19.03
N VAL A 132 -4.51 6.91 -18.38
CA VAL A 132 -4.82 5.59 -17.80
C VAL A 132 -4.74 4.47 -18.85
N LYS A 133 -5.28 4.71 -20.06
CA LYS A 133 -5.24 3.74 -21.17
C LYS A 133 -3.80 3.43 -21.61
N ASN A 134 -2.95 4.46 -21.68
CA ASN A 134 -1.55 4.30 -22.07
C ASN A 134 -0.73 3.64 -20.96
N ALA A 135 -0.97 4.01 -19.69
CA ALA A 135 -0.33 3.42 -18.54
C ALA A 135 -0.64 1.92 -18.44
N LEU A 136 -1.90 1.50 -18.58
CA LEU A 136 -2.27 0.08 -18.58
C LEU A 136 -1.65 -0.70 -19.75
N LYS A 137 -1.59 -0.09 -20.94
CA LYS A 137 -0.94 -0.70 -22.11
C LYS A 137 0.56 -0.89 -21.88
N GLU A 138 1.21 0.05 -21.22
CA GLU A 138 2.63 0.00 -20.89
C GLU A 138 2.92 -1.03 -19.79
N ILE A 139 2.10 -1.06 -18.74
CA ILE A 139 2.17 -2.08 -17.67
C ILE A 139 2.00 -3.49 -18.22
N ARG A 140 1.08 -3.69 -19.17
CA ARG A 140 0.90 -4.97 -19.87
C ARG A 140 2.14 -5.37 -20.66
N LYS A 141 2.75 -4.42 -21.36
CA LYS A 141 3.99 -4.66 -22.14
C LYS A 141 5.19 -4.95 -21.25
N GLU A 142 5.23 -4.38 -20.05
CA GLU A 142 6.29 -4.56 -19.08
C GLU A 142 6.12 -5.81 -18.19
N GLY A 143 5.04 -6.59 -18.37
CA GLY A 143 4.77 -7.81 -17.58
C GLY A 143 4.35 -7.56 -16.13
N GLN A 144 4.15 -6.30 -15.74
CA GLN A 144 3.82 -5.88 -14.37
C GLN A 144 2.31 -5.88 -14.07
N LEU A 145 1.50 -6.33 -15.02
CA LEU A 145 0.04 -6.33 -14.90
C LEU A 145 -0.44 -7.33 -13.84
N SER A 146 0.28 -8.43 -13.65
CA SER A 146 0.04 -9.39 -12.57
C SER A 146 0.16 -8.73 -11.19
N VAL A 147 1.21 -7.92 -10.97
CA VAL A 147 1.41 -7.21 -9.69
C VAL A 147 0.27 -6.24 -9.41
N LEU A 148 -0.21 -5.53 -10.44
CA LEU A 148 -1.36 -4.63 -10.32
C LEU A 148 -2.65 -5.38 -9.97
N ILE A 149 -2.93 -6.50 -10.66
CA ILE A 149 -4.11 -7.33 -10.37
C ILE A 149 -4.03 -7.88 -8.96
N VAL A 150 -2.89 -8.44 -8.55
CA VAL A 150 -2.71 -9.00 -7.20
C VAL A 150 -2.91 -7.91 -6.15
N THR A 151 -2.35 -6.71 -6.37
CA THR A 151 -2.53 -5.56 -5.47
C THR A 151 -4.02 -5.20 -5.35
N ALA A 152 -4.74 -5.14 -6.46
CA ALA A 152 -6.18 -4.86 -6.46
C ALA A 152 -6.98 -5.92 -5.71
N LEU A 153 -6.73 -7.20 -6.00
CA LEU A 153 -7.44 -8.32 -5.37
C LEU A 153 -7.21 -8.36 -3.87
N VAL A 154 -5.96 -8.19 -3.42
CA VAL A 154 -5.63 -8.17 -2.00
C VAL A 154 -6.33 -7.01 -1.28
N LEU A 155 -6.30 -5.81 -1.86
CA LEU A 155 -6.97 -4.66 -1.25
C LEU A 155 -8.49 -4.83 -1.22
N ILE A 156 -9.11 -5.30 -2.31
CA ILE A 156 -10.56 -5.57 -2.37
C ILE A 156 -10.93 -6.60 -1.31
N LEU A 157 -10.18 -7.71 -1.21
CA LEU A 157 -10.42 -8.75 -0.22
C LEU A 157 -10.43 -8.17 1.21
N PHE A 158 -9.39 -7.43 1.59
CA PHE A 158 -9.31 -6.88 2.94
C PHE A 158 -10.37 -5.80 3.21
N ILE A 159 -10.70 -4.97 2.21
CA ILE A 159 -11.80 -4.02 2.33
C ILE A 159 -13.12 -4.77 2.54
N SER A 160 -13.43 -5.77 1.70
CA SER A 160 -14.64 -6.57 1.84
C SER A 160 -14.73 -7.26 3.19
N LEU A 161 -13.63 -7.80 3.71
CA LEU A 161 -13.61 -8.43 5.03
C LEU A 161 -13.88 -7.44 6.17
N VAL A 162 -13.23 -6.28 6.15
CA VAL A 162 -13.43 -5.22 7.16
C VAL A 162 -14.88 -4.71 7.14
N PHE A 163 -15.42 -4.42 5.96
CA PHE A 163 -16.81 -3.99 5.82
C PHE A 163 -17.79 -5.10 6.19
N GLY A 164 -17.52 -6.36 5.84
CA GLY A 164 -18.34 -7.50 6.20
C GLY A 164 -18.48 -7.65 7.72
N ILE A 165 -17.38 -7.49 8.46
CA ILE A 165 -17.41 -7.47 9.93
C ILE A 165 -18.25 -6.29 10.43
N TYR A 166 -18.01 -5.09 9.91
CA TYR A 166 -18.76 -3.90 10.31
C TYR A 166 -20.28 -4.06 10.12
N PHE A 167 -20.71 -4.64 8.99
CA PHE A 167 -22.11 -4.94 8.73
C PHE A 167 -22.66 -6.09 9.59
N SER A 168 -21.84 -7.07 9.95
CA SER A 168 -22.29 -8.21 10.76
C SER A 168 -22.53 -7.87 12.23
N ILE A 169 -22.03 -6.74 12.73
CA ILE A 169 -22.16 -6.29 14.13
C ILE A 169 -23.32 -5.32 14.31
N ARG A 170 -23.80 -4.73 13.22
CA ARG A 170 -24.86 -3.73 13.21
C ARG A 170 -26.22 -4.39 12.97
#